data_AF-A0A830D6D0-F1
#
_entry.id   AF-A0A830D6D0-F1
#
_cell.length_a   1.000
_cell.length_b   1.000
_cell.length_c   1.000
_cell.angle_alpha   90.00
_cell.angle_beta   90.00
_cell.angle_gamma   90.00
#
_symmetry.space_group_name_H-M   'P 1'
#
loop_
_entity.id
_entity.type
_entity.pdbx_description
1 polymer ?
#
loop_
_entity_poly.entity_id
_entity_poly.type
_entity_poly.pdbx_seq_one_letter_code
_entity_poly.pdbx_strand_id
1 'polypeptide(L)'
;MAFVVARGYRTAAPDMRGYGDTTGAPLDDPSKFTVLHLVGDMISLLDAIAPNEGKVFVVGHDWGAYVAWHLCLYRPDRVRALVTLSTPLSPWSPGMNLVELAKTLYGEDHYICRFQVRITY
;
A
#
# COMPACT_ATOMS: atom_id res chain seq x y z
N MET A 1 10.61 3.41 14.40
CA MET A 1 11.90 3.19 13.70
C MET A 1 13.10 2.98 14.62
N ALA A 2 13.27 3.74 15.72
CA ALA A 2 14.47 3.69 16.58
C ALA A 2 14.96 2.28 16.98
N PHE A 3 14.03 1.35 17.26
CA PHE A 3 14.36 -0.02 17.67
C PHE A 3 15.22 -0.80 16.66
N VAL A 4 14.89 -0.72 15.36
CA VAL A 4 15.62 -1.44 14.32
C VAL A 4 16.88 -0.68 13.88
N VAL A 5 16.87 0.64 13.93
CA VAL A 5 18.06 1.47 13.68
C VAL A 5 19.15 1.18 14.72
N ALA A 6 18.79 1.09 16.00
CA ALA A 6 19.71 0.71 17.07
C ALA A 6 20.30 -0.71 16.90
N ARG A 7 19.74 -1.52 16.00
CA ARG A 7 20.21 -2.87 15.64
C ARG A 7 20.96 -2.92 14.31
N GLY A 8 21.32 -1.75 13.75
CA GLY A 8 22.14 -1.64 12.55
C GLY A 8 21.37 -1.63 11.23
N TYR A 9 20.03 -1.54 11.26
CA TYR A 9 19.25 -1.44 10.02
C TYR A 9 19.09 0.02 9.58
N ARG A 10 19.36 0.29 8.29
CA ARG A 10 18.92 1.54 7.65
C ARG A 10 17.42 1.45 7.38
N THR A 11 16.67 2.48 7.78
CA THR A 11 15.21 2.51 7.64
C THR A 11 14.75 3.69 6.80
N ALA A 12 13.73 3.47 5.96
CA ALA A 12 12.99 4.51 5.29
C ALA A 12 11.48 4.28 5.51
N ALA A 13 10.73 5.35 5.74
CA ALA A 13 9.27 5.34 5.83
C ALA A 13 8.75 6.52 5.01
N PRO A 14 8.31 6.30 3.76
CA PRO A 14 7.74 7.36 2.94
C PRO A 14 6.32 7.69 3.40
N ASP A 15 5.94 8.96 3.31
CA ASP A 15 4.53 9.30 3.16
C ASP A 15 4.06 8.80 1.80
N MET A 16 3.02 7.97 1.77
CA MET A 16 2.53 7.40 0.52
C MET A 16 1.85 8.47 -0.36
N ARG A 17 1.64 8.14 -1.63
CA ARG A 17 0.85 8.96 -2.56
C ARG A 17 -0.45 9.45 -1.91
N GLY A 18 -0.63 10.76 -1.83
CA GLY A 18 -1.82 11.40 -1.23
C GLY A 18 -1.80 11.51 0.29
N TYR A 19 -0.67 11.22 0.94
CA TYR A 19 -0.48 11.36 2.39
C TYR A 19 0.63 12.35 2.70
N GLY A 20 0.49 13.02 3.85
CA GLY A 20 1.53 13.82 4.49
C GLY A 20 2.18 14.83 3.54
N ASP A 21 3.51 14.81 3.52
CA ASP A 21 4.33 15.74 2.73
C ASP A 21 4.55 15.29 1.28
N THR A 22 4.03 14.12 0.88
CA THR A 22 4.10 13.62 -0.50
C THR A 22 3.07 14.31 -1.38
N THR A 23 3.55 15.07 -2.37
CA THR A 23 2.73 15.91 -3.26
C THR A 23 2.70 15.40 -4.70
N GLY A 24 1.86 16.00 -5.55
CA GLY A 24 1.83 15.78 -7.01
C GLY A 24 0.82 14.76 -7.52
N ALA A 25 0.14 14.02 -6.64
CA ALA A 25 -0.97 13.15 -7.02
C ALA A 25 -2.25 13.99 -7.29
N PRO A 26 -2.97 13.77 -8.40
CA PRO A 26 -4.22 14.48 -8.68
C PRO A 26 -5.33 13.96 -7.77
N LEU A 27 -5.69 14.74 -6.74
CA LEU A 27 -6.65 14.32 -5.70
C LEU A 27 -8.08 14.15 -6.23
N ASP A 28 -8.38 14.77 -7.37
CA ASP A 28 -9.67 14.71 -8.07
C ASP A 28 -9.81 13.49 -8.99
N ASP A 29 -8.73 12.72 -9.20
CA ASP A 29 -8.73 11.52 -10.04
C ASP A 29 -8.33 10.26 -9.25
N PRO A 30 -9.32 9.53 -8.66
CA PRO A 30 -9.08 8.29 -7.95
C PRO A 30 -8.41 7.20 -8.82
N SER A 31 -8.50 7.27 -10.15
CA SER A 31 -7.85 6.31 -11.05
C SER A 31 -6.32 6.38 -10.99
N LYS A 32 -5.75 7.42 -10.37
CA LYS A 32 -4.31 7.58 -10.13
C LYS A 32 -3.82 7.03 -8.79
N PHE A 33 -4.69 6.33 -8.05
CA PHE A 33 -4.39 5.68 -6.77
C PHE A 33 -4.54 4.16 -6.84
N THR A 34 -4.50 3.58 -8.04
CA THR A 34 -4.55 2.10 -8.17
C THR A 34 -3.32 1.46 -7.58
N VAL A 35 -3.43 0.18 -7.22
CA VAL A 35 -2.31 -0.60 -6.68
C VAL A 35 -1.06 -0.58 -7.60
N LEU A 36 -1.26 -0.49 -8.91
CA LEU A 36 -0.15 -0.37 -9.87
C LEU A 36 0.60 0.95 -9.71
N HIS A 37 -0.10 2.07 -9.50
CA HIS A 37 0.55 3.35 -9.21
C HIS A 37 1.30 3.28 -7.88
N LEU A 38 0.66 2.76 -6.83
CA LEU A 38 1.27 2.68 -5.49
C LEU A 38 2.51 1.79 -5.48
N VAL A 39 2.47 0.63 -6.15
CA VAL A 39 3.64 -0.25 -6.30
C VAL A 39 4.72 0.41 -7.17
N GLY A 40 4.32 1.12 -8.24
CA GLY A 40 5.24 1.88 -9.08
C GLY A 40 6.00 2.96 -8.29
N ASP A 41 5.30 3.68 -7.40
CA ASP A 41 5.90 4.67 -6.51
C ASP A 41 6.94 3.99 -5.57
N MET A 42 6.63 2.80 -5.03
CA MET A 42 7.57 2.06 -4.17
C MET A 42 8.79 1.55 -4.92
N ILE A 43 8.63 1.04 -6.14
CA ILE A 43 9.76 0.60 -6.98
C ILE A 43 10.68 1.80 -7.27
N SER A 44 10.09 2.92 -7.69
CA SER A 44 10.83 4.15 -8.02
C SER A 44 11.56 4.70 -6.80
N LEU A 45 10.93 4.65 -5.61
CA LEU A 45 11.56 5.02 -4.36
C LEU A 45 12.77 4.13 -4.06
N LEU A 46 12.63 2.81 -4.19
CA LEU A 46 13.74 1.87 -3.96
C LEU A 46 14.90 2.11 -4.93
N ASP A 47 14.62 2.41 -6.20
CA ASP A 47 15.64 2.76 -7.18
C ASP A 47 16.40 4.04 -6.77
N ALA A 48 15.70 5.02 -6.21
CA ALA A 48 16.32 6.27 -5.77
C ALA A 48 17.13 6.14 -4.47
N ILE A 49 16.61 5.44 -3.47
CA ILE A 49 17.20 5.43 -2.12
C ILE A 49 18.08 4.22 -1.82
N ALA A 50 17.93 3.15 -2.59
CA ALA A 50 18.65 1.88 -2.43
C ALA A 50 19.16 1.34 -3.78
N PRO A 51 19.81 2.16 -4.64
CA PRO A 51 20.20 1.78 -6.01
C PRO A 51 21.17 0.59 -6.08
N ASN A 52 21.96 0.39 -5.03
CA ASN A 52 22.96 -0.67 -4.94
C ASN A 52 22.47 -1.91 -4.17
N GLU A 53 21.24 -1.88 -3.66
CA GLU A 53 20.66 -2.99 -2.92
C GLU A 53 19.78 -3.82 -3.86
N GLY A 54 20.17 -5.07 -4.12
CA GLY A 54 19.35 -5.95 -4.96
C GLY A 54 17.97 -6.23 -4.35
N LYS A 55 17.92 -6.47 -3.02
CA LYS A 55 16.68 -6.79 -2.29
C LYS A 55 16.64 -6.10 -0.93
N VAL A 56 15.46 -5.62 -0.55
CA VAL A 56 15.21 -4.97 0.76
C VAL A 56 14.22 -5.75 1.62
N PHE A 57 14.23 -5.49 2.93
CA PHE A 57 13.17 -5.93 3.83
C PHE A 57 12.00 -4.94 3.77
N VAL A 58 10.76 -5.45 3.71
CA VAL A 58 9.56 -4.63 3.62
C VAL A 58 8.66 -4.91 4.81
N VAL A 59 8.13 -3.85 5.42
CA VAL A 59 7.14 -3.93 6.49
C VAL A 59 5.93 -3.11 6.07
N GLY A 60 4.74 -3.72 6.10
CA GLY A 60 3.49 -3.07 5.71
C GLY A 60 2.42 -3.22 6.79
N HIS A 61 1.58 -2.19 6.92
CA HIS A 61 0.41 -2.19 7.80
C HIS A 61 -0.80 -1.66 7.01
N ASP A 62 -1.97 -2.28 7.17
CA ASP A 62 -3.23 -1.84 6.53
C ASP A 62 -3.08 -1.70 4.98
N TRP A 63 -3.31 -0.53 4.39
CA TRP A 63 -3.04 -0.25 2.97
C TRP A 63 -1.57 -0.43 2.59
N GLY A 64 -0.64 -0.13 3.50
CA GLY A 64 0.78 -0.41 3.30
C GLY A 64 1.08 -1.91 3.20
N ALA A 65 0.35 -2.76 3.93
CA ALA A 65 0.44 -4.21 3.79
C ALA A 65 -0.16 -4.68 2.46
N TYR A 66 -1.29 -4.10 2.04
CA TYR A 66 -1.88 -4.37 0.73
C TYR A 66 -0.90 -4.06 -0.41
N VAL A 67 -0.25 -2.89 -0.39
CA VAL A 67 0.77 -2.53 -1.39
C VAL A 67 2.00 -3.44 -1.29
N ALA A 68 2.46 -3.78 -0.08
CA ALA A 68 3.62 -4.64 0.11
C ALA A 68 3.41 -6.07 -0.43
N TRP A 69 2.20 -6.64 -0.28
CA TRP A 69 1.84 -7.91 -0.93
C TRP A 69 1.97 -7.83 -2.45
N HIS A 70 1.44 -6.78 -3.06
CA HIS A 70 1.50 -6.60 -4.51
C HIS A 70 2.92 -6.30 -5.01
N LEU A 71 3.73 -5.60 -4.22
CA LEU A 71 5.16 -5.43 -4.50
C LEU A 71 5.88 -6.78 -4.55
N CYS A 72 5.61 -7.68 -3.59
CA CYS A 72 6.16 -9.04 -3.63
C CYS A 72 5.68 -9.86 -4.82
N LEU A 73 4.40 -9.73 -5.20
CA LEU A 73 3.83 -10.45 -6.35
C LEU A 73 4.39 -9.95 -7.68
N TYR A 74 4.55 -8.64 -7.86
CA TYR A 74 4.98 -8.05 -9.12
C TYR A 74 6.50 -7.92 -9.24
N ARG A 75 7.21 -7.72 -8.13
CA ARG A 75 8.67 -7.55 -8.07
C ARG A 75 9.30 -8.38 -6.94
N PRO A 76 9.18 -9.71 -6.97
CA PRO A 76 9.82 -10.59 -5.99
C PRO A 76 11.36 -10.50 -6.03
N ASP A 77 11.92 -9.97 -7.12
CA ASP A 77 13.33 -9.66 -7.28
C ASP A 77 13.81 -8.51 -6.38
N ARG A 78 12.89 -7.68 -5.84
CA ARG A 78 13.21 -6.52 -5.00
C ARG A 78 12.99 -6.72 -3.51
N VAL A 79 12.28 -7.79 -3.11
CA VAL A 79 11.93 -8.04 -1.70
C VAL A 79 12.68 -9.28 -1.18
N ARG A 80 13.38 -9.10 -0.05
CA ARG A 80 14.10 -10.17 0.66
C ARG A 80 13.18 -10.91 1.62
N ALA A 81 12.43 -10.18 2.43
CA ALA A 81 11.37 -10.73 3.28
C ALA A 81 10.32 -9.64 3.55
N LEU A 82 9.10 -10.07 3.86
CA LEU A 82 7.94 -9.23 4.09
C LEU A 82 7.35 -9.52 5.47
N VAL A 83 7.08 -8.45 6.24
CA VAL A 83 6.23 -8.50 7.44
C VAL A 83 4.98 -7.69 7.16
N THR A 84 3.80 -8.29 7.35
CA THR A 84 2.52 -7.60 7.24
C THR A 84 1.78 -7.58 8.56
N LEU A 85 1.03 -6.50 8.78
CA LEU A 85 0.24 -6.25 9.97
C LEU A 85 -1.18 -5.86 9.55
N SER A 86 -2.19 -6.35 10.28
CA SER A 86 -3.64 -6.14 10.03
C SER A 86 -4.20 -6.82 8.77
N THR A 87 -3.53 -6.71 7.62
CA THR A 87 -4.10 -7.10 6.32
C THR A 87 -3.52 -8.43 5.82
N PRO A 88 -4.29 -9.53 5.80
CA PRO A 88 -3.86 -10.77 5.18
C PRO A 88 -3.79 -10.64 3.66
N LEU A 89 -3.03 -11.52 3.02
CA LEU A 89 -3.10 -11.66 1.55
C LEU A 89 -4.51 -12.16 1.19
N SER A 90 -5.24 -11.39 0.39
CA SER A 90 -6.53 -11.82 -0.14
C SER A 90 -6.36 -12.33 -1.57
N PRO A 91 -6.89 -13.52 -1.91
CA PRO A 91 -6.96 -13.96 -3.30
C PRO A 91 -7.84 -12.98 -4.09
N TRP A 92 -7.33 -12.49 -5.21
CA TRP A 92 -8.09 -11.63 -6.11
C TRP A 92 -9.11 -12.47 -6.90
N SER A 93 -10.33 -11.96 -7.07
CA SER A 93 -11.29 -12.51 -8.02
C SER A 93 -11.85 -11.41 -8.94
N PRO A 94 -12.00 -11.65 -10.26
CA PRO A 94 -12.42 -10.62 -11.23
C PRO A 94 -13.77 -9.96 -10.93
N GLY A 95 -14.63 -10.60 -10.13
CA GLY A 95 -15.94 -10.08 -9.73
C GLY A 95 -15.99 -9.50 -8.31
N MET A 96 -14.86 -9.41 -7.62
CA MET A 96 -14.84 -8.92 -6.24
C MET A 96 -15.10 -7.41 -6.21
N ASN A 97 -16.27 -7.02 -5.70
CA ASN A 97 -16.55 -5.66 -5.30
C ASN A 97 -16.32 -5.55 -3.78
N LEU A 98 -15.27 -4.83 -3.38
CA LEU A 98 -14.90 -4.68 -1.96
C LEU A 98 -15.98 -3.97 -1.14
N VAL A 99 -16.75 -3.07 -1.76
CA VAL A 99 -17.85 -2.37 -1.08
C VAL A 99 -18.99 -3.34 -0.80
N GLU A 100 -19.39 -4.14 -1.78
CA GLU A 100 -20.43 -5.15 -1.60
C GLU A 100 -20.01 -6.26 -0.63
N LEU A 101 -18.73 -6.66 -0.66
CA LEU A 101 -18.17 -7.59 0.32
C LEU A 101 -18.23 -6.99 1.73
N ALA A 102 -17.80 -5.74 1.90
CA ALA A 102 -17.84 -5.06 3.18
C ALA A 102 -19.28 -4.87 3.71
N LYS A 103 -20.24 -4.54 2.85
CA LYS A 103 -21.67 -4.50 3.19
C LYS A 103 -22.16 -5.85 3.69
N THR A 104 -21.80 -6.93 3.00
CA THR A 104 -22.24 -8.29 3.33
C THR A 104 -21.67 -8.75 4.67
N LEU A 105 -20.40 -8.44 4.96
CA LEU A 105 -19.71 -8.90 6.16
C LEU A 105 -19.95 -8.01 7.39
N TYR A 106 -20.07 -6.70 7.19
CA TYR A 106 -20.03 -5.71 8.27
C TYR A 106 -21.22 -4.74 8.29
N GLY A 107 -22.14 -4.85 7.32
CA GLY A 107 -23.30 -3.98 7.19
C GLY A 107 -23.04 -2.65 6.47
N GLU A 108 -24.12 -1.90 6.24
CA GLU A 108 -24.08 -0.63 5.50
C GLU A 108 -23.38 0.50 6.26
N ASP A 109 -23.35 0.41 7.60
CA ASP A 109 -22.71 1.41 8.46
C ASP A 109 -21.19 1.30 8.52
N HIS A 110 -20.62 0.26 7.90
CA HIS A 110 -19.18 0.10 7.84
C HIS A 110 -18.52 1.24 7.05
N TYR A 111 -17.32 1.66 7.47
CA TYR A 111 -16.67 2.85 6.93
C TYR A 111 -16.41 2.75 5.41
N ILE A 112 -16.03 1.57 4.91
CA ILE A 112 -15.83 1.33 3.46
C ILE A 112 -17.13 1.62 2.70
N CYS A 113 -18.30 1.34 3.28
CA CYS A 113 -19.59 1.61 2.64
C CYS A 113 -19.90 3.12 2.68
N ARG A 114 -19.72 3.75 3.84
CA ARG A 114 -20.08 5.17 4.08
C ARG A 114 -19.24 6.16 3.26
N PHE A 115 -17.98 5.86 2.99
CA PHE A 115 -17.11 6.76 2.22
C PHE A 115 -17.17 6.56 0.70
N GLN A 116 -18.11 5.75 0.19
CA GLN A 116 -18.28 5.51 -1.24
C GLN A 116 -19.50 6.20 -1.82
N VAL A 117 -20.27 6.90 -0.98
CA VAL A 117 -21.36 7.76 -1.42
C VAL A 117 -20.75 9.00 -2.05
N ARG A 118 -21.08 9.23 -3.32
CA ARG A 118 -20.63 10.41 -4.07
C ARG A 118 -21.18 11.64 -3.35
N ILE A 119 -20.33 12.43 -2.71
CA ILE A 119 -20.75 13.73 -2.17
C ILE A 119 -20.95 14.64 -3.38
N THR A 120 -22.19 14.73 -3.86
CA THR A 120 -22.63 15.82 -4.73
C THR A 120 -22.60 17.10 -3.90
N TYR A 121 -21.64 17.98 -4.18
CA TYR A 121 -21.73 19.40 -3.85
C TYR A 121 -22.37 20.15 -5.02
#